data_AF-A0A0G2JF24-F1
#
_entry.id   AF-A0A0G2JF24-F1
#
_cell.length_a   1.000
_cell.length_b   1.000
_cell.length_c   1.000
_cell.angle_alpha   90.00
_cell.angle_beta   90.00
_cell.angle_gamma   90.00
#
_symmetry.space_group_name_H-M   'P 1'
#
loop_
_entity.id
_entity.type
_entity.pdbx_description
1 polymer ?
#
loop_
_entity_poly.entity_id
_entity_poly.type
_entity_poly.pdbx_seq_one_letter_code
_entity_poly.pdbx_strand_id
1 'polypeptide(L)' 'MTQPQMAPICLVENHNEQLSVNQEAIEILDKISQPVVVVAIVGLYRTGKSYLMNCLAGQNHG' A
#
# COMPACT_ATOMS: atom_id res chain seq x y z
N MET A 1 -13.66 18.50 10.32
CA MET A 1 -13.03 17.27 10.82
C MET A 1 -12.27 16.67 9.66
N THR A 2 -10.97 16.94 9.58
CA THR A 2 -10.11 16.46 8.49
C THR A 2 -9.94 14.95 8.65
N GLN A 3 -10.39 14.17 7.66
CA GLN A 3 -10.02 12.76 7.58
C GLN A 3 -8.49 12.67 7.59
N PRO A 4 -7.88 11.76 8.37
CA PRO A 4 -6.43 11.60 8.34
C PRO A 4 -6.04 11.27 6.91
N GLN A 5 -5.07 12.00 6.37
CA GLN A 5 -4.53 11.74 5.05
C GLN A 5 -3.88 10.35 5.10
N MET A 6 -4.60 9.33 4.62
CA MET A 6 -4.14 7.95 4.62
C MET A 6 -3.02 7.83 3.59
N ALA A 7 -1.78 8.01 4.04
CA ALA A 7 -0.61 7.75 3.23
C ALA A 7 -0.41 6.24 3.06
N PRO A 8 0.14 5.79 1.92
CA PRO A 8 0.51 4.39 1.75
C PRO A 8 1.62 4.02 2.75
N ILE A 9 1.49 2.84 3.36
CA ILE A 9 2.48 2.27 4.28
C ILE A 9 3.22 1.14 3.57
N CYS A 10 4.55 1.15 3.62
CA CYS A 10 5.37 0.04 3.10
C CYS A 10 5.12 -1.22 3.94
N LEU A 11 4.74 -2.33 3.32
CA LEU A 11 4.55 -3.63 3.99
C LEU A 11 5.83 -4.47 3.96
N VAL A 12 6.45 -4.57 2.78
CA VAL A 12 7.71 -5.27 2.56
C VAL A 12 8.66 -4.31 1.86
N GLU A 13 9.79 -4.05 2.50
CA GLU A 13 10.85 -3.24 1.94
C GLU A 13 11.88 -4.15 1.28
N ASN A 14 12.45 -3.69 0.17
CA ASN A 14 13.63 -4.28 -0.43
C ASN A 14 14.76 -3.26 -0.33
N HIS A 15 15.74 -3.55 0.52
CA HIS A 15 16.95 -2.75 0.67
C HIS A 15 18.15 -3.63 0.35
N ASN A 16 18.89 -3.28 -0.71
CA ASN A 16 20.06 -4.04 -1.19
C ASN A 16 19.77 -5.55 -1.37
N GLU A 17 18.64 -5.87 -2.03
CA GLU A 17 18.18 -7.25 -2.28
C GLU A 17 17.78 -8.05 -1.03
N GLN A 18 17.87 -7.43 0.15
CA GLN A 18 17.37 -7.98 1.38
C GLN A 18 15.93 -7.52 1.62
N LEU A 19 15.03 -8.49 1.80
CA LEU A 19 13.64 -8.24 2.12
C LEU A 19 13.46 -8.13 3.63
N SER A 20 12.77 -7.09 4.07
CA SER A 20 12.34 -6.89 5.46
C SER A 20 10.84 -6.57 5.51
N VAL A 21 10.18 -6.98 6.58
CA VAL A 21 8.77 -6.68 6.82
C VAL A 21 8.67 -5.48 7.75
N ASN A 22 7.80 -4.53 7.42
CA ASN A 22 7.52 -3.39 8.28
C ASN A 22 6.56 -3.81 9.40
N GLN A 23 7.04 -3.77 10.64
CA GLN A 23 6.26 -4.16 11.81
C GLN A 23 5.04 -3.26 12.05
N GLU A 24 5.12 -1.97 11.72
CA GLU A 24 3.98 -1.03 11.83
C GLU A 24 2.83 -1.47 10.90
N ALA A 25 3.15 -1.91 9.68
CA ALA A 25 2.15 -2.39 8.73
C ALA A 25 1.44 -3.66 9.26
N ILE A 26 2.19 -4.55 9.92
CA ILE A 26 1.64 -5.78 10.54
C ILE A 26 0.70 -5.43 11.68
N GLU A 27 1.06 -4.49 12.56
CA GLU A 27 0.19 -4.05 13.66
C GLU A 27 -1.12 -3.42 13.18
N ILE A 28 -1.11 -2.77 12.01
CA ILE A 28 -2.32 -2.23 11.38
C ILE A 28 -3.18 -3.37 10.82
N LEU A 29 -2.57 -4.33 10.12
CA LEU A 29 -3.29 -5.47 9.55
C LEU A 29 -3.91 -6.36 10.63
N ASP A 30 -3.23 -6.56 11.76
CA ASP A 30 -3.73 -7.37 12.90
C ASP A 30 -5.00 -6.77 13.54
N LYS A 31 -5.18 -5.44 13.43
CA LYS A 31 -6.38 -4.75 13.93
C LYS A 31 -7.59 -4.89 12.99
N ILE A 32 -7.41 -5.40 11.77
CA ILE A 32 -8.50 -5.57 10.79
C ILE A 32 -9.12 -6.96 10.96
N SER A 33 -10.27 -7.02 11.64
CA SER A 33 -10.98 -8.29 11.87
C SER A 33 -12.01 -8.62 10.80
N GLN A 34 -12.32 -7.69 9.88
CA GLN A 34 -13.28 -7.92 8.81
C GLN A 34 -12.63 -8.70 7.66
N PRO A 35 -13.40 -9.51 6.90
CA PRO A 35 -12.91 -10.11 5.66
C PRO A 35 -12.42 -9.02 4.69
N VAL A 36 -11.23 -9.22 4.14
CA VAL A 36 -10.60 -8.27 3.20
C VAL A 36 -10.46 -8.89 1.80
N VAL A 37 -10.50 -8.02 0.80
CA VAL A 37 -10.10 -8.37 -0.57
C VAL A 37 -8.76 -7.71 -0.84
N VAL A 38 -7.76 -8.50 -1.25
CA VAL A 38 -6.40 -8.01 -1.52
C VAL A 38 -6.21 -7.85 -3.02
N VAL A 39 -5.78 -6.66 -3.45
CA VAL A 39 -5.44 -6.35 -4.84
C VAL A 39 -3.96 -5.98 -4.90
N ALA A 40 -3.20 -6.64 -5.77
CA ALA A 40 -1.79 -6.36 -6.01
C ALA A 40 -1.56 -5.95 -7.48
N ILE A 41 -0.74 -4.93 -7.70
CA ILE A 41 -0.37 -4.45 -9.04
C ILE A 41 1.14 -4.60 -9.21
N VAL A 42 1.55 -5.35 -10.23
CA VAL A 42 2.96 -5.61 -10.55
C VAL A 42 3.28 -5.17 -11.99
N GLY A 43 4.55 -4.85 -12.25
CA GLY A 43 5.01 -4.44 -13.58
C GLY A 43 6.28 -3.60 -13.51
N LEU A 44 6.89 -3.36 -14.68
CA LEU A 44 8.16 -2.64 -14.80
C LEU A 44 8.14 -1.27 -14.12
N TYR A 45 9.30 -0.77 -13.71
CA TYR A 45 9.41 0.57 -13.11
C TYR A 45 8.85 1.64 -14.05
N ARG A 46 8.14 2.64 -13.47
CA ARG A 46 7.52 3.78 -14.19
C ARG A 46 6.42 3.44 -15.21
N THR A 47 5.68 2.34 -15.05
CA THR A 47 4.49 2.02 -15.87
C THR A 47 3.15 2.50 -15.30
N GLY A 48 3.14 3.51 -14.43
CA GLY A 48 1.88 4.09 -13.89
C GLY A 48 1.14 3.22 -12.84
N LYS A 49 1.81 2.24 -12.24
CA LYS A 49 1.21 1.35 -11.21
C LYS A 49 0.61 2.12 -10.02
N SER A 50 1.31 3.14 -9.52
CA SER A 50 0.83 3.97 -8.41
C SER A 50 -0.39 4.79 -8.80
N TYR A 51 -0.44 5.30 -10.03
CA TYR A 51 -1.61 6.00 -10.56
C TYR A 51 -2.84 5.08 -10.58
N LEU A 52 -2.69 3.83 -11.04
CA LEU A 52 -3.78 2.85 -11.02
C LEU A 52 -4.24 2.52 -9.58
N MET A 53 -3.30 2.38 -8.63
CA MET A 53 -3.64 2.22 -7.21
C MET A 53 -4.43 3.43 -6.67
N ASN A 54 -4.04 4.65 -7.02
CA ASN A 54 -4.75 5.86 -6.61
C ASN A 54 -6.18 5.88 -7.18
N CYS A 55 -6.37 5.54 -8.46
CA CYS A 55 -7.69 5.40 -9.06
C CYS A 55 -8.56 4.37 -8.32
N LEU A 56 -8.00 3.22 -7.94
CA LEU A 56 -8.71 2.20 -7.15
C LEU A 56 -9.07 2.69 -5.75
N ALA A 57 -8.23 3.52 -5.14
CA ALA A 57 -8.49 4.18 -3.86
C ALA A 57 -9.45 5.39 -3.97
N GLY A 58 -9.99 5.67 -5.17
CA GLY A 58 -10.85 6.82 -5.42
C GLY A 58 -10.12 8.17 -5.43
N GLN A 59 -8.78 8.15 -5.50
CA GLN A 59 -7.92 9.33 -5.58
C GLN A 59 -7.51 9.56 -7.04
N ASN A 60 -8.08 10.58 -7.70
CA ASN A 60 -7.78 10.89 -9.10
C ASN A 60 -6.55 11.80 -9.28
N HIS A 61 -5.61 11.74 -8.34
CA HIS A 61 -4.37 12.50 -8.35
C HIS A 61 -3.19 11.52 -8.50
N GLY A 62 -2.22 11.87 -9.34
CA GLY A 62 -1.07 11.02 -9.71
C GLY A 62 0.26 11.65 -9.37
#